data_AF-A5CZC3-F1
#
_entry.id   AF-A5CZC3-F1
#
_cell.length_a   1.000
_cell.length_b   1.000
_cell.length_c   1.000
_cell.angle_alpha   90.00
_cell.angle_beta   90.00
_cell.angle_gamma   90.00
#
_symmetry.space_group_name_H-M   'P 1'
#
loop_
_entity.id
_entity.type
_entity.pdbx_description
1 polymer ?
#
loop_
_entity_poly.entity_id
_entity_poly.type
_entity_poly.pdbx_seq_one_letter_code
_entity_poly.pdbx_strand_id
1 'polypeptide(L)'
;MAGVVMLAVLVDPVKEPGIIVDRRAERLLAFLEKCAGAPEAAIALLFPKKYTLLLKILRGADYVRRCWKPGKEPFWCPANKPLPTDETYEARCALGWFACRLYEAGGRLEGKEAAFRTGRRLPLAVVPPKPEGKEGIAVLTDGSSLGLVPGGWYYAVYENLKERGLRECLRKKN
;
A
#
# COMPACT_ATOMS: atom_id res chain seq x y z
N MET A 1 -29.59 17.82 -13.89
CA MET A 1 -29.32 16.54 -13.21
C MET A 1 -27.83 16.24 -13.36
N ALA A 2 -27.05 16.42 -12.30
CA ALA A 2 -25.63 16.09 -12.33
C ALA A 2 -25.49 14.57 -12.35
N GLY A 3 -25.02 14.01 -13.46
CA GLY A 3 -24.69 12.59 -13.54
C GLY A 3 -23.61 12.27 -12.53
N VAL A 4 -23.89 11.35 -11.62
CA VAL A 4 -22.89 10.77 -10.73
C VAL A 4 -21.92 10.01 -11.64
N VAL A 5 -20.80 10.63 -12.00
CA VAL A 5 -19.70 9.92 -12.66
C VAL A 5 -19.17 8.94 -11.63
N MET A 6 -19.59 7.67 -11.73
CA MET A 6 -18.92 6.59 -11.00
C MET A 6 -17.47 6.58 -11.46
N LEU A 7 -16.57 7.06 -10.60
CA LEU A 7 -15.14 7.13 -10.87
C LEU A 7 -14.57 5.71 -10.83
N ALA A 8 -14.60 5.02 -11.97
CA ALA A 8 -14.00 3.69 -12.10
C ALA A 8 -12.48 3.73 -11.98
N VAL A 9 -11.89 2.69 -11.41
CA VAL A 9 -10.44 2.46 -11.47
C VAL A 9 -10.03 2.22 -12.91
N LEU A 10 -9.17 3.11 -13.42
CA LEU A 10 -8.52 2.97 -14.72
C LEU A 10 -7.21 2.21 -14.53
N VAL A 11 -6.86 1.35 -15.50
CA VAL A 11 -5.66 0.53 -15.45
C VAL A 11 -4.93 0.60 -16.78
N ASP A 12 -3.61 0.64 -16.74
CA ASP A 12 -2.79 0.48 -17.94
C ASP A 12 -3.11 -0.84 -18.67
N PRO A 13 -3.03 -0.86 -20.02
CA PRO A 13 -3.27 -2.06 -20.79
C PRO A 13 -2.23 -3.15 -20.50
N VAL A 14 -2.65 -4.40 -20.61
CA VAL A 14 -1.78 -5.59 -20.53
C VAL A 14 -0.85 -5.63 -21.74
N LYS A 15 0.40 -6.06 -21.52
CA LYS A 15 1.42 -6.22 -22.56
C LYS A 15 2.06 -7.61 -22.48
N GLU A 16 2.88 -7.94 -23.48
CA GLU A 16 3.72 -9.13 -23.41
C GLU A 16 4.82 -8.95 -22.33
N PRO A 17 5.02 -9.94 -21.44
CA PRO A 17 6.06 -9.88 -20.43
C PRO A 17 7.46 -9.78 -21.03
N GLY A 18 8.27 -8.87 -20.49
CA GLY A 18 9.68 -8.69 -20.87
C GLY A 18 10.66 -9.33 -19.89
N ILE A 19 11.94 -9.00 -20.03
CA ILE A 19 13.00 -9.38 -19.07
C ILE A 19 13.43 -8.12 -18.30
N ILE A 20 13.53 -8.23 -16.97
CA ILE A 20 14.13 -7.20 -16.13
C ILE A 20 15.60 -7.57 -15.89
N VAL A 21 16.52 -6.65 -16.19
CA VAL A 21 17.96 -6.81 -15.93
C VAL A 21 18.49 -5.82 -14.87
N ASP A 22 17.68 -4.85 -14.47
CA ASP A 22 18.05 -3.84 -13.48
C ASP A 22 17.73 -4.33 -12.06
N ARG A 23 18.78 -4.54 -11.25
CA ARG A 23 18.64 -5.01 -9.85
C ARG A 23 17.82 -4.08 -8.96
N ARG A 24 17.77 -2.77 -9.23
CA ARG A 24 16.94 -1.84 -8.45
C ARG A 24 15.47 -1.98 -8.83
N ALA A 25 15.19 -2.21 -10.11
CA ALA A 25 13.83 -2.52 -10.57
C ALA A 25 13.33 -3.83 -9.95
N GLU A 26 14.16 -4.88 -9.91
CA GLU A 26 13.83 -6.14 -9.21
C GLU A 26 13.52 -5.92 -7.73
N ARG A 27 14.34 -5.12 -7.02
CA ARG A 27 14.10 -4.81 -5.60
C ARG A 27 12.79 -4.06 -5.38
N LEU A 28 12.45 -3.12 -6.27
CA LEU A 28 11.17 -2.43 -6.24
C LEU A 28 10.02 -3.40 -6.51
N LEU A 29 10.14 -4.28 -7.50
CA LEU A 29 9.14 -5.30 -7.78
C LEU A 29 8.91 -6.21 -6.57
N ALA A 30 9.98 -6.75 -5.98
CA ALA A 30 9.89 -7.61 -4.80
C ALA A 30 9.24 -6.91 -3.58
N PHE A 31 9.44 -5.60 -3.44
CA PHE A 31 8.72 -4.81 -2.44
C PHE A 31 7.22 -4.76 -2.75
N LEU A 32 6.86 -4.38 -3.98
CA LEU A 32 5.46 -4.26 -4.42
C LEU A 32 4.72 -5.61 -4.32
N GLU A 33 5.36 -6.72 -4.67
CA GLU A 33 4.78 -8.06 -4.56
C GLU A 33 4.43 -8.44 -3.11
N LYS A 34 5.24 -7.99 -2.14
CA LYS A 34 5.00 -8.26 -0.72
C LYS A 34 3.84 -7.45 -0.15
N CYS A 35 3.70 -6.19 -0.56
CA CYS A 35 2.60 -5.32 -0.11
C CYS A 35 1.37 -5.32 -1.04
N ALA A 36 1.41 -6.12 -2.10
CA ALA A 36 0.42 -6.11 -3.18
C ALA A 36 0.24 -4.74 -3.85
N GLY A 37 1.33 -3.97 -3.95
CA GLY A 37 1.38 -2.67 -4.59
C GLY A 37 1.40 -1.50 -3.61
N ALA A 38 1.74 -0.33 -4.12
CA ALA A 38 1.81 0.89 -3.34
C ALA A 38 1.55 2.13 -4.20
N PRO A 39 1.10 3.24 -3.61
CA PRO A 39 1.00 4.49 -4.32
C PRO A 39 2.36 5.04 -4.75
N GLU A 40 2.37 5.78 -5.86
CA GLU A 40 3.59 6.32 -6.46
C GLU A 40 4.37 7.22 -5.49
N ALA A 41 3.68 8.08 -4.73
CA ALA A 41 4.31 8.94 -3.75
C ALA A 41 4.92 8.15 -2.58
N ALA A 42 4.30 7.05 -2.16
CA ALA A 42 4.83 6.16 -1.14
C ALA A 42 6.12 5.44 -1.63
N ILE A 43 6.12 4.99 -2.89
CA ILE A 43 7.29 4.37 -3.54
C ILE A 43 8.46 5.35 -3.61
N ALA A 44 8.18 6.62 -3.91
CA ALA A 44 9.20 7.67 -3.99
C ALA A 44 9.97 7.87 -2.67
N LEU A 45 9.35 7.58 -1.51
CA LEU A 45 10.05 7.63 -0.22
C LEU A 45 11.15 6.56 -0.11
N LEU A 46 10.87 5.34 -0.56
CA LEU A 46 11.81 4.22 -0.45
C LEU A 46 12.87 4.22 -1.56
N PHE A 47 12.51 4.75 -2.74
CA PHE A 47 13.37 4.76 -3.93
C PHE A 47 13.57 6.19 -4.44
N PRO A 48 14.09 7.13 -3.62
CA PRO A 48 14.06 8.58 -3.91
C PRO A 48 14.79 8.96 -5.19
N LYS A 49 15.75 8.14 -5.64
CA LYS A 49 16.48 8.34 -6.89
C LYS A 49 15.91 7.45 -7.98
N LYS A 50 15.39 8.07 -9.04
CA LYS A 50 14.97 7.41 -10.29
C LYS A 50 13.79 6.43 -10.15
N TYR A 51 12.93 6.51 -9.12
CA TYR A 51 11.76 5.63 -9.00
C TYR A 51 10.88 5.65 -10.26
N THR A 52 10.69 6.81 -10.89
CA THR A 52 9.91 6.94 -12.14
C THR A 52 10.52 6.13 -13.28
N LEU A 53 11.84 6.06 -13.39
CA LEU A 53 12.53 5.21 -14.36
C LEU A 53 12.35 3.74 -14.02
N LEU A 54 12.48 3.36 -12.75
CA LEU A 54 12.27 1.97 -12.31
C LEU A 54 10.84 1.51 -12.61
N LEU A 55 9.84 2.34 -12.31
CA LEU A 55 8.43 2.06 -12.62
C LEU A 55 8.19 1.96 -14.13
N LYS A 56 8.83 2.82 -14.95
CA LYS A 56 8.78 2.72 -16.41
C LYS A 56 9.37 1.40 -16.92
N ILE A 57 10.50 0.95 -16.37
CA ILE A 57 11.11 -0.34 -16.72
C ILE A 57 10.14 -1.49 -16.40
N LEU A 58 9.65 -1.53 -15.16
CA LEU A 58 8.73 -2.59 -14.71
C LEU A 58 7.41 -2.60 -15.52
N ARG A 59 6.87 -1.43 -15.83
CA ARG A 59 5.67 -1.27 -16.66
C ARG A 59 5.92 -1.65 -18.12
N GLY A 60 7.10 -1.32 -18.64
CA GLY A 60 7.51 -1.66 -19.99
C GLY A 60 7.56 -3.18 -20.21
N ALA A 61 7.96 -3.91 -19.17
CA ALA A 61 8.07 -5.37 -19.15
C ALA A 61 6.84 -6.11 -18.57
N ASP A 62 5.70 -5.42 -18.38
CA ASP A 62 4.43 -5.96 -17.81
C ASP A 62 4.52 -6.59 -16.40
N TYR A 63 5.52 -6.22 -15.58
CA TYR A 63 5.59 -6.70 -14.20
C TYR A 63 4.76 -5.88 -13.21
N VAL A 64 4.46 -4.64 -13.57
CA VAL A 64 3.57 -3.76 -12.79
C VAL A 64 2.64 -2.99 -13.73
N ARG A 65 1.46 -2.66 -13.23
CA ARG A 65 0.46 -1.84 -13.92
C ARG A 65 0.13 -0.63 -13.07
N ARG A 66 0.04 0.54 -13.71
CA ARG A 66 -0.50 1.73 -13.05
C ARG A 66 -2.01 1.60 -13.03
N CYS A 67 -2.59 1.73 -11.85
CA CYS A 67 -4.02 1.84 -11.61
C CYS A 67 -4.30 3.24 -11.05
N TRP A 68 -5.35 3.92 -11.48
CA TRP A 68 -5.68 5.23 -10.95
C TRP A 68 -7.17 5.52 -10.96
N LYS A 69 -7.61 6.36 -10.02
CA LYS A 69 -8.93 7.02 -10.07
C LYS A 69 -8.72 8.50 -10.34
N PRO A 70 -9.58 9.18 -11.11
CA PRO A 70 -9.48 10.61 -11.31
C PRO A 70 -9.46 11.37 -9.96
N GLY A 71 -8.51 12.28 -9.80
CA GLY A 71 -8.32 13.04 -8.55
C GLY A 71 -7.64 12.28 -7.40
N LYS A 72 -7.21 11.03 -7.62
CA LYS A 72 -6.48 10.22 -6.63
C LYS A 72 -5.05 9.92 -7.11
N GLU A 73 -4.17 9.64 -6.16
CA GLU A 73 -2.80 9.28 -6.48
C GLU A 73 -2.73 7.95 -7.25
N PRO A 74 -1.82 7.81 -8.23
CA PRO A 74 -1.64 6.55 -8.94
C PRO A 74 -1.15 5.43 -8.01
N PHE A 75 -1.77 4.27 -8.12
CA PHE A 75 -1.40 3.04 -7.45
C PHE A 75 -0.65 2.11 -8.41
N TRP A 76 0.50 1.59 -7.99
CA TRP A 76 1.30 0.66 -8.79
C TRP A 76 1.08 -0.77 -8.30
N CYS A 77 0.38 -1.57 -9.10
CA CYS A 77 0.00 -2.95 -8.80
C CYS A 77 0.95 -3.95 -9.50
N PRO A 78 1.54 -4.91 -8.79
CA PRO A 78 2.22 -6.04 -9.44
C PRO A 78 1.26 -6.83 -10.33
N ALA A 79 1.75 -7.33 -11.47
CA ALA A 79 0.94 -8.09 -12.42
C ALA A 79 0.49 -9.46 -11.87
N ASN A 80 1.22 -10.02 -10.91
CA ASN A 80 0.87 -11.27 -10.22
C ASN A 80 -0.12 -11.10 -9.05
N LYS A 81 -0.68 -9.89 -8.87
CA LYS A 81 -1.72 -9.62 -7.87
C LYS A 81 -3.02 -9.23 -8.56
N PRO A 82 -4.18 -9.49 -7.93
CA PRO A 82 -5.45 -8.96 -8.41
C PRO A 82 -5.38 -7.45 -8.60
N LEU A 83 -6.06 -6.91 -9.61
CA LEU A 83 -6.17 -5.47 -9.82
C LEU A 83 -7.06 -4.82 -8.75
N PRO A 84 -6.81 -3.56 -8.36
CA PRO A 84 -7.70 -2.86 -7.43
C PRO A 84 -9.05 -2.60 -8.11
N THR A 85 -10.11 -2.82 -7.35
CA THR A 85 -11.49 -2.42 -7.69
C THR A 85 -11.79 -1.07 -7.05
N ASP A 86 -12.93 -0.47 -7.40
CA ASP A 86 -13.37 0.78 -6.78
C ASP A 86 -13.51 0.70 -5.25
N GLU A 87 -13.98 -0.44 -4.76
CA GLU A 87 -14.18 -0.72 -3.34
C GLU A 87 -12.87 -0.95 -2.59
N THR A 88 -11.84 -1.45 -3.27
CA THR A 88 -10.57 -1.85 -2.64
C THR A 88 -9.45 -0.84 -2.86
N TYR A 89 -9.64 0.15 -3.74
CA TYR A 89 -8.60 1.09 -4.13
C TYR A 89 -7.97 1.82 -2.95
N GLU A 90 -8.79 2.49 -2.13
CA GLU A 90 -8.30 3.26 -0.97
C GLU A 90 -7.65 2.37 0.08
N ALA A 91 -8.24 1.19 0.33
CA ALA A 91 -7.69 0.23 1.28
C ALA A 91 -6.28 -0.25 0.84
N ARG A 92 -6.08 -0.46 -0.47
CA ARG A 92 -4.78 -0.84 -1.02
C ARG A 92 -3.78 0.30 -1.01
N CYS A 93 -4.21 1.54 -1.27
CA CYS A 93 -3.36 2.71 -1.11
C CYS A 93 -2.88 2.85 0.34
N ALA A 94 -3.81 2.73 1.31
CA ALA A 94 -3.50 2.80 2.73
C ALA A 94 -2.51 1.71 3.17
N LEU A 95 -2.72 0.46 2.72
CA LEU A 95 -1.79 -0.65 2.96
C LEU A 95 -0.41 -0.38 2.36
N GLY A 96 -0.34 0.12 1.12
CA GLY A 96 0.91 0.46 0.44
C GLY A 96 1.70 1.53 1.18
N TRP A 97 1.03 2.58 1.66
CA TRP A 97 1.63 3.61 2.50
C TRP A 97 2.14 3.06 3.83
N PHE A 98 1.33 2.23 4.51
CA PHE A 98 1.76 1.57 5.74
C PHE A 98 2.99 0.69 5.50
N ALA A 99 3.00 -0.12 4.44
CA ALA A 99 4.13 -0.96 4.08
C ALA A 99 5.40 -0.14 3.79
N CYS A 100 5.26 1.01 3.12
CA CYS A 100 6.40 1.92 2.89
C CYS A 100 6.96 2.46 4.21
N ARG A 101 6.11 2.95 5.11
CA ARG A 101 6.53 3.46 6.43
C ARG A 101 7.10 2.36 7.33
N LEU A 102 6.58 1.15 7.24
CA LEU A 102 7.13 -0.01 7.93
C LEU A 102 8.53 -0.36 7.42
N TYR A 103 8.73 -0.34 6.10
CA TYR A 103 10.02 -0.59 5.49
C TYR A 103 11.04 0.51 5.84
N GLU A 104 10.63 1.77 5.82
CA GLU A 104 11.44 2.91 6.28
C GLU A 104 11.90 2.74 7.73
N ALA A 105 11.03 2.22 8.59
CA ALA A 105 11.36 1.88 9.98
C ALA A 105 12.19 0.59 10.16
N GLY A 106 12.61 -0.05 9.05
CA GLY A 106 13.39 -1.30 9.06
C GLY A 106 12.57 -2.56 9.28
N GLY A 107 11.25 -2.48 9.22
CA GLY A 107 10.34 -3.62 9.21
C GLY A 107 10.04 -4.10 7.79
N ARG A 108 9.09 -5.03 7.67
CA ARG A 108 8.59 -5.51 6.37
C ARG A 108 7.20 -6.13 6.52
N LEU A 109 6.43 -6.09 5.43
CA LEU A 109 5.17 -6.82 5.35
C LEU A 109 5.42 -8.25 4.88
N GLU A 110 4.85 -9.23 5.58
CA GLU A 110 4.89 -10.64 5.22
C GLU A 110 3.45 -11.18 5.24
N GLY A 111 2.82 -11.30 4.07
CA GLY A 111 1.41 -11.68 3.97
C GLY A 111 0.51 -10.67 4.67
N LYS A 112 -0.22 -11.11 5.70
CA LYS A 112 -1.10 -10.25 6.51
C LYS A 112 -0.45 -9.81 7.83
N GLU A 113 0.87 -9.84 7.93
CA GLU A 113 1.58 -9.50 9.16
C GLU A 113 2.61 -8.38 8.94
N ALA A 114 2.69 -7.48 9.91
CA ALA A 114 3.77 -6.51 10.03
C ALA A 114 4.91 -7.12 10.87
N ALA A 115 6.04 -7.42 10.23
CA ALA A 115 7.24 -7.90 10.88
C ALA A 115 8.16 -6.72 11.22
N PHE A 116 8.39 -6.48 12.51
CA PHE A 116 9.26 -5.42 13.00
C PHE A 116 10.70 -5.89 13.14
N ARG A 117 11.65 -4.95 13.11
CA ARG A 117 13.08 -5.21 13.32
C ARG A 117 13.39 -5.88 14.67
N THR A 118 12.55 -5.67 15.67
CA THR A 118 12.64 -6.31 17.00
C THR A 118 12.30 -7.80 16.98
N GLY A 119 11.86 -8.35 15.85
CA GLY A 119 11.38 -9.73 15.72
C GLY A 119 9.89 -9.89 16.04
N ARG A 120 9.24 -8.87 16.62
CA ARG A 120 7.80 -8.90 16.86
C ARG A 120 7.04 -8.93 15.53
N ARG A 121 6.04 -9.79 15.44
CA ARG A 121 5.08 -9.86 14.33
C ARG A 121 3.69 -9.57 14.86
N LEU A 122 2.95 -8.73 14.14
CA LEU A 122 1.56 -8.40 14.48
C LEU A 122 0.68 -8.57 13.25
N PRO A 123 -0.53 -9.16 13.40
CA PRO A 123 -1.49 -9.22 12.31
C PRO A 123 -1.88 -7.80 11.90
N LEU A 124 -2.03 -7.59 10.60
CA LEU A 124 -2.36 -6.33 9.98
C LEU A 124 -3.72 -6.44 9.29
N ALA A 125 -4.57 -5.44 9.52
CA ALA A 125 -5.85 -5.29 8.85
C ALA A 125 -6.02 -3.85 8.35
N VAL A 126 -6.65 -3.71 7.19
CA VAL A 126 -7.13 -2.40 6.73
C VAL A 126 -8.61 -2.31 7.11
N VAL A 127 -9.01 -1.19 7.70
CA VAL A 127 -10.33 -1.00 8.27
C VAL A 127 -11.07 0.09 7.47
N PRO A 128 -12.33 -0.15 7.07
CA PRO A 128 -13.14 -1.36 7.30
C PRO A 128 -12.72 -2.59 6.46
N PRO A 129 -13.09 -3.83 6.87
CA PRO A 129 -13.97 -4.21 7.99
C PRO A 129 -13.29 -4.19 9.37
N LYS A 130 -14.08 -4.44 10.43
CA LYS A 130 -13.57 -4.59 11.81
C LYS A 130 -12.57 -5.77 11.87
N PRO A 131 -11.37 -5.56 12.42
CA PRO A 131 -10.39 -6.62 12.52
C PRO A 131 -10.72 -7.63 13.62
N GLU A 132 -10.29 -8.86 13.42
CA GLU A 132 -10.49 -9.99 14.34
C GLU A 132 -9.24 -10.25 15.18
N GLY A 133 -9.43 -10.67 16.43
CA GLY A 133 -8.34 -11.05 17.34
C GLY A 133 -8.10 -10.05 18.47
N LYS A 134 -7.15 -10.40 19.35
CA LYS A 134 -6.90 -9.69 20.62
C LYS A 134 -5.91 -8.53 20.50
N GLU A 135 -4.99 -8.59 19.54
CA GLU A 135 -4.00 -7.55 19.28
C GLU A 135 -3.57 -7.61 17.81
N GLY A 136 -3.26 -6.45 17.24
CA GLY A 136 -2.79 -6.30 15.87
C GLY A 136 -2.57 -4.84 15.50
N ILE A 137 -2.45 -4.58 14.20
CA ILE A 137 -2.35 -3.23 13.63
C ILE A 137 -3.53 -3.02 12.67
N ALA A 138 -4.26 -1.94 12.90
CA ALA A 138 -5.32 -1.47 12.02
C ALA A 138 -4.84 -0.26 11.21
N VAL A 139 -4.91 -0.33 9.88
CA VAL A 139 -4.72 0.83 9.00
C VAL A 139 -6.09 1.36 8.64
N LEU A 140 -6.40 2.57 9.10
CA LEU A 140 -7.70 3.18 8.87
C LEU A 140 -7.66 3.97 7.57
N THR A 141 -8.56 3.67 6.63
CA THR A 141 -8.72 4.47 5.40
C THR A 141 -9.16 5.89 5.69
N ASP A 142 -9.86 6.09 6.82
CA ASP A 142 -10.34 7.37 7.32
C ASP A 142 -10.33 7.41 8.86
N GLY A 143 -10.45 8.60 9.44
CA GLY A 143 -10.50 8.77 10.90
C GLY A 143 -11.82 8.29 11.52
N SER A 144 -12.92 8.26 10.76
CA SER A 144 -14.25 7.86 11.25
C SER A 144 -14.34 6.38 11.62
N SER A 145 -13.51 5.53 11.01
CA SER A 145 -13.49 4.09 11.23
C SER A 145 -12.81 3.66 12.53
N LEU A 146 -12.33 4.60 13.35
CA LEU A 146 -11.68 4.31 14.63
C LEU A 146 -12.56 3.49 15.59
N GLY A 147 -13.89 3.69 15.55
CA GLY A 147 -14.84 2.92 16.37
C GLY A 147 -14.86 1.42 16.07
N LEU A 148 -14.36 1.00 14.90
CA LEU A 148 -14.26 -0.41 14.52
C LEU A 148 -13.00 -1.09 15.08
N VAL A 149 -12.01 -0.31 15.54
CA VAL A 149 -10.75 -0.85 16.08
C VAL A 149 -10.97 -1.40 17.50
N PRO A 150 -10.69 -2.69 17.75
CA PRO A 150 -10.81 -3.26 19.09
C PRO A 150 -9.81 -2.63 20.07
N GLY A 151 -10.16 -2.60 21.36
CA GLY A 151 -9.22 -2.24 22.41
C GLY A 151 -7.99 -3.16 22.41
N GLY A 152 -6.82 -2.61 22.71
CA GLY A 152 -5.53 -3.31 22.68
C GLY A 152 -4.82 -3.30 21.33
N TRP A 153 -5.51 -2.97 20.23
CA TRP A 153 -4.89 -2.86 18.91
C TRP A 153 -4.09 -1.57 18.75
N TYR A 154 -3.06 -1.62 17.92
CA TYR A 154 -2.45 -0.42 17.38
C TYR A 154 -3.21 0.03 16.13
N TYR A 155 -3.23 1.32 15.86
CA TYR A 155 -3.82 1.86 14.64
C TYR A 155 -2.98 2.99 14.05
N ALA A 156 -3.07 3.15 12.74
CA ALA A 156 -2.53 4.28 11.99
C ALA A 156 -3.60 4.79 11.01
N VAL A 157 -3.74 6.11 10.89
CA VAL A 157 -4.64 6.73 9.92
C VAL A 157 -3.90 6.94 8.61
N TYR A 158 -4.53 6.58 7.51
CA TYR A 158 -3.98 6.67 6.16
C TYR A 158 -3.37 8.04 5.84
N GLU A 159 -4.09 9.14 6.08
CA GLU A 159 -3.59 10.49 5.80
C GLU A 159 -2.32 10.82 6.59
N ASN A 160 -2.21 10.38 7.85
CA ASN A 160 -1.01 10.63 8.66
C ASN A 160 0.22 9.90 8.13
N LEU A 161 0.04 8.72 7.53
CA LEU A 161 1.13 7.94 6.93
C LEU A 161 1.76 8.66 5.73
N LYS A 162 1.02 9.56 5.06
CA LYS A 162 1.55 10.35 3.95
C LYS A 162 2.57 11.38 4.43
N GLU A 163 2.37 11.92 5.63
CA GLU A 163 3.14 13.06 6.13
C GLU A 163 4.22 12.67 7.14
N ARG A 164 4.03 11.60 7.92
CA ARG A 164 4.87 11.31 9.10
C ARG A 164 5.41 9.88 9.11
N GLY A 165 6.49 9.69 9.87
CA GLY A 165 7.10 8.38 10.07
C GLY A 165 6.20 7.42 10.86
N LEU A 166 6.45 6.11 10.73
CA LEU A 166 5.59 5.07 11.32
C LEU A 166 5.38 5.24 12.84
N ARG A 167 6.42 5.62 13.57
CA ARG A 167 6.39 5.78 15.04
C ARG A 167 5.42 6.87 15.50
N GLU A 168 5.28 7.95 14.72
CA GLU A 168 4.37 9.06 15.03
C GLU A 168 2.92 8.72 14.66
N CYS A 169 2.74 7.82 13.69
CA CYS A 169 1.44 7.40 13.19
C CYS A 169 0.79 6.31 14.05
N LEU A 170 1.57 5.41 14.64
CA LEU A 170 1.04 4.29 15.43
C LEU A 170 0.60 4.72 16.82
N ARG A 171 -0.68 4.51 17.11
CA ARG A 171 -1.31 4.76 18.41
C ARG A 171 -1.96 3.49 18.93
N LYS A 172 -1.99 3.29 20.24
CA LYS A 172 -2.70 2.16 20.84
C LYS A 172 -4.13 2.58 21.16
N LYS A 173 -5.10 1.74 20.78
CA LYS A 173 -6.50 1.89 21.15
C LYS A 173 -6.66 1.41 22.60
N ASN A 174 -7.08 2.33 23.46
CA ASN A 174 -7.56 2.01 24.81
C ASN A 174 -8.92 1.32 24.74
#